data_AF-A0A1Y3M6Y7-F1
#
_entry.id   AF-A0A1Y3M6Y7-F1
#
_cell.length_a   1.000
_cell.length_b   1.000
_cell.length_c   1.000
_cell.angle_alpha   90.00
_cell.angle_beta   90.00
_cell.angle_gamma   90.00
#
_symmetry.space_group_name_H-M   'P 1'
#
loop_
_entity.id
_entity.type
_entity.pdbx_description
1 polymer ?
#
loop_
_entity_poly.entity_id
_entity_poly.type
_entity_poly.pdbx_seq_one_letter_code
_entity_poly.pdbx_strand_id
1 'polypeptide(L)' 'MNQKEYVVYKGESLICIGTIKECAQHMGVLPKTVHFYMTPAYQSRLAKKKKARNYLTVTELEED' A
#
# COMPACT_ATOMS: atom_id res chain seq x y z
N MET A 1 4.78 -5.76 20.96
CA MET A 1 3.87 -5.39 19.87
C MET A 1 4.71 -5.39 18.60
N ASN A 2 4.66 -6.45 17.78
CA ASN A 2 5.34 -6.43 16.49
C ASN A 2 4.65 -5.38 15.62
N GLN A 3 5.35 -4.29 15.32
CA GLN A 3 4.85 -3.30 14.38
C GLN A 3 5.03 -3.89 12.99
N LYS A 4 3.91 -4.21 12.34
CA LYS A 4 3.93 -4.69 10.95
C LYS A 4 4.46 -3.58 10.06
N GLU A 5 5.45 -3.91 9.25
CA GLU A 5 5.97 -3.02 8.23
C GLU A 5 5.25 -3.24 6.90
N TYR A 6 5.11 -2.16 6.15
CA TYR A 6 4.40 -2.12 4.89
C TYR A 6 5.25 -1.40 3.87
N VAL A 7 5.16 -1.88 2.64
CA VAL A 7 5.74 -1.21 1.47
C VAL A 7 4.62 -0.74 0.57
N VAL A 8 4.71 0.51 0.15
CA VAL A 8 3.81 1.12 -0.82
C VAL A 8 4.54 1.32 -2.14
N TYR A 9 3.96 0.76 -3.20
CA TYR A 9 4.40 0.93 -4.58
C TYR A 9 3.40 1.74 -5.38
N LYS A 10 3.88 2.53 -6.34
CA LYS A 10 3.07 3.13 -7.40
C LYS A 10 3.58 2.64 -8.75
N GLY A 11 2.91 1.65 -9.33
CA GLY A 11 3.45 0.90 -10.46
C GLY A 11 4.76 0.21 -10.08
N GLU A 12 5.87 0.64 -10.68
CA GLU A 12 7.23 0.12 -10.42
C GLU A 12 8.02 0.99 -9.43
N SER A 13 7.49 2.15 -9.03
CA SER A 13 8.18 3.07 -8.13
C SER A 13 7.86 2.76 -6.67
N LEU A 14 8.89 2.61 -5.85
CA LEU A 14 8.76 2.57 -4.39
C LEU A 14 8.38 3.97 -3.89
N ILE A 15 7.30 4.06 -3.11
CA ILE A 15 6.82 5.31 -2.52
C ILE A 15 7.25 5.41 -1.05
N CYS A 16 7.00 4.37 -0.27
CA CYS A 16 7.27 4.39 1.17
C CYS A 16 7.48 2.97 1.70
N ILE A 17 8.31 2.84 2.73
CA ILE A 17 8.49 1.65 3.55
C ILE A 17 8.35 2.06 5.01
N GLY A 18 7.65 1.27 5.80
CA GLY A 18 7.50 1.48 7.25
C GLY A 18 6.08 1.15 7.70
N THR A 19 5.66 1.70 8.83
CA THR A 19 4.32 1.44 9.37
C THR A 19 3.22 2.10 8.53
N ILE A 20 1.97 1.65 8.73
CA ILE A 20 0.79 2.29 8.07
C ILE A 20 0.74 3.79 8.34
N LYS A 21 1.12 4.23 9.54
CA LYS A 21 1.06 5.64 9.93
C LYS A 21 2.10 6.47 9.19
N GLU A 22 3.33 5.97 9.07
CA GLU A 22 4.41 6.63 8.33
C GLU A 22 4.09 6.70 6.84
N CYS A 23 3.61 5.59 6.27
CA CYS A 23 3.15 5.54 4.88
C CYS A 23 2.01 6.54 4.62
N ALA A 24 1.05 6.62 5.54
CA ALA A 24 -0.07 7.55 5.44
C ALA A 24 0.39 9.01 5.49
N GLN A 25 1.29 9.35 6.41
CA GLN A 25 1.87 10.69 6.52
C GLN A 25 2.69 11.06 5.28
N HIS A 26 3.55 10.17 4.80
CA HIS A 26 4.36 10.40 3.61
C HIS A 26 3.51 10.66 2.37
N MET A 27 2.40 9.92 2.22
CA MET A 27 1.47 10.09 1.12
C MET A 27 0.46 11.23 1.30
N GLY A 28 0.39 11.84 2.49
CA GLY A 28 -0.64 12.84 2.81
C GLY A 28 -2.07 12.28 2.84
N VAL A 29 -2.24 10.99 3.17
CA VAL A 29 -3.55 10.32 3.25
C VAL A 29 -3.87 9.88 4.68
N LEU A 30 -5.12 9.49 4.92
CA LEU A 30 -5.51 8.91 6.20
C LEU A 30 -4.99 7.46 6.32
N PRO A 31 -4.62 6.99 7.53
CA PRO A 31 -4.26 5.59 7.77
C PRO A 31 -5.34 4.60 7.31
N LYS A 32 -6.61 4.99 7.42
CA LYS A 32 -7.76 4.21 6.93
C LYS A 32 -7.71 3.99 5.41
N THR A 33 -7.17 4.95 4.66
CA THR A 33 -7.01 4.84 3.21
C THR A 33 -5.93 3.82 2.85
N VAL A 34 -4.82 3.81 3.58
CA VAL A 34 -3.77 2.79 3.41
C VAL A 34 -4.33 1.41 3.71
N HIS A 35 -5.13 1.28 4.78
CA HIS A 35 -5.83 0.03 5.11
C HIS A 35 -6.81 -0.40 4.01
N PHE A 36 -7.51 0.55 3.39
CA PHE A 36 -8.40 0.28 2.26
C PHE A 36 -7.64 -0.33 1.06
N TYR A 37 -6.40 0.09 0.80
CA TYR A 37 -5.59 -0.48 -0.27
C TYR A 37 -5.21 -1.95 -0.05
N MET A 38 -5.20 -2.41 1.20
CA MET A 38 -5.00 -3.83 1.51
C MET A 38 -6.25 -4.68 1.33
N THR A 39 -7.42 -4.06 1.18
CA THR A 39 -8.68 -4.82 1.09
C THR A 39 -8.77 -5.61 -0.21
N PRO A 40 -9.37 -6.82 -0.19
CA PRO A 40 -9.56 -7.64 -1.38
C PRO A 40 -10.42 -6.94 -2.43
N ALA A 41 -11.34 -6.07 -2.01
CA ALA A 41 -12.16 -5.25 -2.90
C ALA A 41 -11.31 -4.28 -3.74
N TYR A 42 -10.30 -3.64 -3.13
CA TYR A 42 -9.39 -2.77 -3.85
C TYR A 42 -8.45 -3.57 -4.77
N GLN A 43 -7.88 -4.67 -4.29
CA GLN A 43 -7.04 -5.56 -5.09
C GLN A 43 -7.77 -6.12 -6.33
N SER A 44 -9.04 -6.50 -6.18
CA SER A 44 -9.89 -6.93 -7.31
C SER A 44 -10.12 -5.82 -8.33
N ARG A 45 -10.19 -4.54 -7.90
CA ARG A 45 -10.28 -3.39 -8.80
C ARG A 45 -8.97 -3.18 -9.56
N LEU A 46 -7.83 -3.43 -8.92
CA LEU A 46 -6.51 -3.36 -9.56
C LEU A 46 -6.37 -4.43 -10.65
N ALA A 47 -6.73 -5.69 -10.34
CA ALA A 47 -6.64 -6.81 -11.27
C ALA A 47 -7.46 -6.60 -12.57
N LYS A 48 -8.57 -5.88 -12.49
CA LYS A 48 -9.41 -5.55 -13.66
C LYS A 48 -8.84 -4.44 -14.54
N LYS A 49 -7.86 -3.67 -14.07
CA LYS A 49 -7.27 -2.56 -14.82
C LYS A 49 -6.11 -3.03 -15.70
N LYS A 50 -6.20 -2.79 -17.01
CA LYS A 50 -5.17 -3.16 -18.01
C LYS A 50 -3.92 -2.26 -18.02
N LYS A 51 -3.92 -1.10 -17.34
CA LYS A 51 -2.80 -0.16 -17.33
C LYS A 51 -2.22 -0.02 -15.92
N ALA A 52 -1.05 -0.60 -15.73
CA ALA A 52 -0.42 -0.77 -14.42
C ALA A 52 0.27 0.48 -13.84
N ARG A 53 0.49 1.52 -14.64
CA ARG A 53 1.44 2.60 -14.29
C ARG A 53 0.98 3.53 -13.15
N ASN A 54 -0.31 3.61 -12.85
CA ASN A 54 -0.87 4.58 -11.90
C ASN A 54 -1.61 3.95 -10.71
N TYR A 55 -1.52 2.64 -10.49
CA TYR A 55 -2.10 2.04 -9.28
C TYR A 55 -1.14 2.15 -8.12
N LEU A 56 -1.73 2.17 -6.92
CA LEU A 56 -0.99 2.08 -5.67
C LEU A 56 -1.18 0.68 -5.10
N THR A 57 -0.10 -0.02 -4.81
CA THR A 57 -0.10 -1.36 -4.21
C THR A 57 0.55 -1.28 -2.84
N VAL A 58 -0.05 -1.92 -1.85
CA VAL A 58 0.49 -2.00 -0.49
C VAL A 58 0.72 -3.47 -0.17
N THR A 59 1.94 -3.81 0.24
CA THR A 59 2.34 -5.16 0.61
C THR A 59 2.85 -5.16 2.04
N GLU A 60 2.43 -6.14 2.84
CA GLU A 60 2.99 -6.36 4.18
C GLU A 60 4.36 -7.02 4.04
N LEU A 61 5.36 -6.49 4.74
CA LEU A 61 6.65 -7.17 4.90
C LEU A 61 6.51 -8.09 6.10
N GLU A 62 6.62 -9.40 5.85
CA GLU A 62 6.84 -10.37 6.92
C GLU A 62 8.34 -10.40 7.20
N GLU A 63 8.75 -10.06 8.41
CA GLU A 63 10.10 -10.37 8.91
C GLU A 63 10.14 -11.88 9.19
N ASP A 64 10.97 -12.61 8.44
CA ASP A 64 11.28 -14.04 8.63
C ASP A 64 11.95 -14.32 9.99
#